data_AF-A0A1H0AFQ8-F1
#
_entry.id   AF-A0A1H0AFQ8-F1
#
_cell.length_a   1.000
_cell.length_b   1.000
_cell.length_c   1.000
_cell.angle_alpha   90.00
_cell.angle_beta   90.00
_cell.angle_gamma   90.00
#
_symmetry.space_group_name_H-M   'P 1'
#
loop_
_entity.id
_entity.type
_entity.pdbx_description
1 polymer ?
#
loop_
_entity_poly.entity_id
_entity_poly.type
_entity_poly.pdbx_seq_one_letter_code
_entity_poly.pdbx_strand_id
1 'polypeptide(L)'
;MSFQQFVRPQCHEFDVHFHFTRYALKPYYALDSVRKDHHGWSTSGKPTADFNLDGDRWAASFDYQHQPILPPDPSVAPNYGLETVPLFRVHFVARDSLYDNERADRSARIRGGTITVRPRWPDMKVKDDGTGEVSSVDGYMDIGQPYLDVQVQGSNIDFDLYLDVVQEAMAAFGIHRKYFSDPARTSNINDAAVYVRPKRSLSGPVYAADGPIERIHQLLESDRSGVRRHHANHSKLPGYHVATTVDTPRAGQLVKGHRLGKEIKHYYPEYPENRSPDDPLYHPKVEVS
;
A
#
# COMPACT_ATOMS: atom_id res chain seq x y z
N MET A 1 -30.79 -8.79 10.55
CA MET A 1 -29.64 -8.60 11.46
C MET A 1 -28.41 -8.37 10.59
N SER A 2 -27.63 -7.30 10.80
CA SER A 2 -26.45 -7.04 9.97
C SER A 2 -25.26 -7.88 10.45
N PHE A 3 -24.43 -8.35 9.51
CA PHE A 3 -23.23 -9.16 9.76
C PHE A 3 -22.25 -8.52 10.77
N GLN A 4 -22.23 -7.19 10.86
CA GLN A 4 -21.41 -6.42 11.80
C GLN A 4 -21.70 -6.71 13.29
N GLN A 5 -22.84 -7.35 13.61
CA GLN A 5 -23.17 -7.70 14.99
C GLN A 5 -22.33 -8.88 15.53
N PHE A 6 -21.68 -9.66 14.65
CA PHE A 6 -20.93 -10.88 15.04
C PHE A 6 -19.45 -10.83 14.68
N VAL A 7 -19.05 -10.03 13.69
CA VAL A 7 -17.67 -9.95 13.21
C VAL A 7 -17.30 -8.49 12.92
N ARG A 8 -16.28 -7.98 13.61
CA ARG A 8 -15.66 -6.68 13.31
C ARG A 8 -14.27 -6.92 12.71
N PRO A 9 -14.10 -6.82 11.38
CA PRO A 9 -12.81 -6.97 10.77
C PRO A 9 -11.91 -5.77 11.08
N GLN A 10 -10.60 -6.00 11.04
CA GLN A 10 -9.57 -4.98 11.20
C GLN A 10 -8.98 -4.64 9.82
N CYS A 11 -8.67 -3.37 9.56
CA CYS A 11 -7.91 -2.98 8.38
C CYS A 11 -6.52 -3.62 8.45
N HIS A 12 -6.07 -4.29 7.38
CA HIS A 12 -4.77 -4.96 7.34
C HIS A 12 -3.78 -4.24 6.44
N GLU A 13 -3.99 -4.27 5.13
CA GLU A 13 -3.07 -3.75 4.12
C GLU A 13 -3.86 -2.84 3.19
N PHE A 14 -3.25 -1.73 2.80
CA PHE A 14 -3.82 -0.80 1.83
C PHE A 14 -2.71 -0.29 0.92
N ASP A 15 -2.94 -0.40 -0.39
CA ASP A 15 -2.11 0.19 -1.43
C ASP A 15 -2.97 1.13 -2.26
N VAL A 16 -2.70 2.42 -2.17
CA VAL A 16 -3.48 3.48 -2.81
C VAL A 16 -2.58 4.46 -3.54
N HIS A 17 -2.99 4.86 -4.74
CA HIS A 17 -2.40 5.94 -5.50
C HIS A 17 -3.30 7.16 -5.43
N PHE A 18 -2.81 8.24 -4.82
CA PHE A 18 -3.40 9.56 -4.92
C PHE A 18 -2.71 10.35 -6.03
N HIS A 19 -3.48 10.79 -7.03
CA HIS A 19 -2.99 11.63 -8.10
C HIS A 19 -3.32 13.09 -7.82
N PHE A 20 -2.34 13.98 -7.75
CA PHE A 20 -2.56 15.41 -7.51
C PHE A 20 -2.18 16.25 -8.73
N THR A 21 -3.17 16.92 -9.32
CA THR A 21 -3.03 17.71 -10.56
C THR A 21 -3.03 19.21 -10.33
N ARG A 22 -3.74 19.68 -9.28
CA ARG A 22 -4.02 21.10 -9.02
C ARG A 22 -2.78 22.00 -9.00
N TYR A 23 -1.67 21.49 -8.49
CA TYR A 23 -0.42 22.24 -8.35
C TYR A 23 0.70 21.74 -9.27
N ALA A 24 0.37 20.86 -10.23
CA ALA A 24 1.33 20.20 -11.11
C ALA A 24 2.53 19.67 -10.30
N LEU A 25 3.76 20.01 -10.70
CA LEU A 25 5.01 19.57 -10.06
C LEU A 25 5.49 20.45 -8.89
N LYS A 26 4.73 21.48 -8.47
CA LYS A 26 5.13 22.32 -7.32
C LYS A 26 5.40 21.53 -6.03
N PRO A 27 4.54 20.60 -5.58
CA PRO A 27 4.86 19.76 -4.41
C PRO A 27 6.13 18.92 -4.59
N TYR A 28 6.44 18.51 -5.81
CA TYR A 28 7.66 17.76 -6.10
C TYR A 28 8.92 18.59 -5.86
N TYR A 29 8.91 19.89 -6.20
CA TYR A 29 10.01 20.81 -5.85
C TYR A 29 10.11 21.08 -4.35
N ALA A 30 8.99 21.04 -3.61
CA ALA A 30 9.02 21.15 -2.16
C ALA A 30 9.73 19.93 -1.53
N LEU A 31 9.47 18.72 -2.03
CA LEU A 31 10.19 17.51 -1.63
C LEU A 31 11.69 17.59 -1.97
N ASP A 32 12.04 18.09 -3.15
CA ASP A 32 13.44 18.29 -3.53
C ASP A 32 14.16 19.34 -2.67
N SER A 33 13.43 20.34 -2.17
CA SER A 33 13.97 21.32 -1.21
C SER A 33 14.38 20.62 0.09
N VAL A 34 13.54 19.72 0.64
CA VAL A 34 13.91 18.90 1.82
C VAL A 34 15.21 18.12 1.58
N ARG A 35 15.36 17.52 0.39
CA ARG A 35 16.58 16.79 0.01
C ARG A 35 17.82 17.69 0.00
N LYS A 36 17.71 18.88 -0.57
CA LYS A 36 18.82 19.84 -0.74
C LYS A 36 19.20 20.54 0.56
N ASP A 37 18.22 20.86 1.39
CA ASP A 37 18.42 21.56 2.67
C ASP A 37 18.99 20.65 3.76
N HIS A 38 18.85 19.33 3.60
CA HIS A 38 19.46 18.37 4.52
C HIS A 38 20.91 18.07 4.15
N HIS A 39 21.86 18.62 4.92
CA HIS A 39 23.29 18.37 4.72
C HIS A 39 23.81 17.11 5.45
N GLY A 40 22.96 16.47 6.27
CA GLY A 40 23.35 15.39 7.17
C GLY A 40 23.30 13.97 6.60
N TRP A 41 23.07 13.80 5.29
CA TRP A 41 22.85 12.48 4.66
C TRP A 41 23.95 11.46 4.99
N SER A 42 25.21 11.88 5.04
CA SER A 42 26.36 11.01 5.34
C SER A 42 26.74 10.94 6.82
N THR A 43 26.22 11.84 7.67
CA THR A 43 26.61 11.97 9.08
C THR A 43 25.49 11.57 10.03
N SER A 44 24.41 12.35 10.07
CA SER A 44 23.22 12.09 10.89
C SER A 44 22.23 11.13 10.22
N GLY A 45 22.46 10.76 8.96
CA GLY A 45 21.58 9.91 8.17
C GLY A 45 20.36 10.66 7.65
N LYS A 46 19.27 9.93 7.40
CA LYS A 46 18.03 10.45 6.81
C LYS A 46 17.34 11.49 7.71
N PRO A 47 16.71 12.56 7.16
CA PRO A 47 15.85 13.44 7.94
C PRO A 47 14.73 12.68 8.62
N THR A 48 14.41 13.05 9.86
CA THR A 48 13.30 12.46 10.63
C THR A 48 12.40 13.56 11.19
N ALA A 49 11.13 13.22 11.39
CA ALA A 49 10.15 14.12 11.98
C ALA A 49 9.09 13.31 12.74
N ASP A 50 8.38 13.98 13.65
CA ASP A 50 7.21 13.43 14.32
C ASP A 50 5.96 14.17 13.85
N PHE A 51 4.83 13.47 13.80
CA PHE A 51 3.52 14.06 13.53
C PHE A 51 2.43 13.40 14.37
N ASN A 52 1.25 14.03 14.40
CA ASN A 52 0.07 13.47 15.06
C ASN A 52 -0.99 13.17 14.00
N LEU A 53 -1.67 12.05 14.15
CA LEU A 53 -2.77 11.64 13.29
C LEU A 53 -3.79 10.89 14.15
N ASP A 54 -5.05 11.33 14.08
CA ASP A 54 -6.17 10.72 14.82
C ASP A 54 -5.89 10.52 16.33
N GLY A 55 -5.26 11.52 16.96
CA GLY A 55 -4.87 11.47 18.38
C GLY A 55 -3.63 10.63 18.69
N ASP A 56 -3.15 9.83 17.74
CA ASP A 56 -1.93 9.04 17.87
C ASP A 56 -0.68 9.82 17.44
N ARG A 57 0.46 9.44 18.02
CA ARG A 57 1.77 10.00 17.70
C ARG A 57 2.49 9.10 16.71
N TRP A 58 3.14 9.68 15.71
CA TRP A 58 3.79 8.96 14.62
C TRP A 58 5.22 9.47 14.42
N ALA A 59 6.10 8.58 13.98
CA ALA A 59 7.46 8.91 13.54
C ALA A 59 7.55 8.76 12.02
N ALA A 60 8.31 9.64 11.38
CA ALA A 60 8.57 9.64 9.95
C ALA A 60 10.07 9.75 9.63
N SER A 61 10.48 9.17 8.50
CA SER A 61 11.82 9.31 7.93
C SER A 61 11.72 9.61 6.44
N PHE A 62 12.37 10.67 6.00
CA PHE A 62 12.43 11.08 4.60
C PHE A 62 13.58 10.39 3.88
N ASP A 63 13.36 9.95 2.64
CA ASP A 63 14.35 9.30 1.81
C ASP A 63 14.17 9.67 0.33
N TYR A 64 15.18 9.42 -0.48
CA TYR A 64 15.08 9.56 -1.91
C TYR A 64 15.94 8.53 -2.64
N GLN A 65 15.60 8.27 -3.89
CA GLN A 65 16.33 7.36 -4.76
C GLN A 65 16.54 8.03 -6.12
N HIS A 66 17.76 7.99 -6.63
CA HIS A 66 18.02 8.35 -8.02
C HIS A 66 17.28 7.37 -8.94
N GLN A 67 16.68 7.88 -10.00
CA GLN A 67 16.01 7.07 -11.00
C GLN A 67 16.62 7.35 -12.37
N PRO A 68 16.66 6.34 -13.26
CA PRO A 68 17.08 6.51 -14.65
C PRO A 68 16.09 7.30 -15.53
N ILE A 69 15.14 8.01 -14.91
CA ILE A 69 14.12 8.78 -15.61
C ILE A 69 14.74 10.08 -16.11
N LEU A 70 14.56 10.34 -17.41
CA LEU A 70 15.02 11.57 -18.03
C LEU A 70 14.08 12.73 -17.67
N PRO A 71 14.60 13.95 -17.49
CA PRO A 71 13.76 15.15 -17.36
C PRO A 71 12.75 15.27 -18.52
N PRO A 72 11.58 15.88 -18.29
CA PRO A 72 10.58 16.09 -19.33
C PRO A 72 11.12 16.98 -20.45
N ASP A 73 10.58 16.78 -21.65
CA ASP A 73 10.75 17.75 -22.74
C ASP A 73 10.19 19.12 -22.29
N PRO A 74 10.88 20.24 -22.57
CA PRO A 74 10.39 21.57 -22.23
C PRO A 74 9.00 21.91 -22.80
N SER A 75 8.57 21.27 -23.90
CA SER A 75 7.22 21.41 -24.43
C SER A 75 6.14 20.79 -23.54
N VAL A 76 6.48 19.77 -22.74
CA VAL A 76 5.57 19.07 -21.83
C VAL A 76 5.54 19.73 -20.46
N ALA A 77 6.71 20.12 -19.95
CA ALA A 77 6.85 20.79 -18.65
C ALA A 77 7.89 21.92 -18.73
N PRO A 78 7.52 23.09 -19.28
CA PRO A 78 8.47 24.19 -19.55
C PRO A 78 9.16 24.75 -18.31
N ASN A 79 8.57 24.51 -17.13
CA ASN A 79 9.10 24.99 -15.86
C ASN A 79 9.84 23.88 -15.07
N TYR A 80 10.19 22.76 -15.72
CA TYR A 80 10.97 21.73 -15.05
C TYR A 80 12.43 22.17 -14.84
N GLY A 81 12.81 22.38 -13.59
CA GLY A 81 14.10 22.98 -13.23
C GLY A 81 15.09 22.05 -12.54
N LEU A 82 14.86 20.73 -12.50
CA LEU A 82 15.80 19.77 -11.89
C LEU A 82 16.62 19.06 -12.96
N GLU A 83 17.88 18.76 -12.67
CA GLU A 83 18.75 17.98 -13.57
C GLU A 83 18.42 16.48 -13.56
N THR A 84 17.83 16.00 -12.46
CA THR A 84 17.46 14.60 -12.25
C THR A 84 16.01 14.49 -11.82
N VAL A 85 15.47 13.27 -11.87
CA VAL A 85 14.10 12.96 -11.46
C VAL A 85 14.13 11.97 -10.28
N PRO A 86 14.51 12.41 -9.06
CA PRO A 86 14.52 11.52 -7.89
C PRO A 86 13.12 11.00 -7.55
N LEU A 87 13.04 9.75 -7.14
CA LEU A 87 11.86 9.21 -6.46
C LEU A 87 11.98 9.54 -4.97
N PHE A 88 10.94 10.13 -4.38
CA PHE A 88 10.93 10.45 -2.95
C PHE A 88 10.17 9.41 -2.15
N ARG A 89 10.60 9.14 -0.93
CA ARG A 89 9.90 8.27 0.02
C ARG A 89 9.78 8.92 1.38
N VAL A 90 8.66 8.68 2.05
CA VAL A 90 8.48 8.93 3.48
C VAL A 90 8.04 7.64 4.12
N HIS A 91 8.90 7.08 4.96
CA HIS A 91 8.55 5.95 5.81
C HIS A 91 7.89 6.49 7.08
N PHE A 92 6.83 5.84 7.56
CA PHE A 92 6.12 6.28 8.75
C PHE A 92 5.68 5.09 9.61
N VAL A 93 5.60 5.30 10.92
CA VAL A 93 5.23 4.27 11.90
C VAL A 93 4.56 4.91 13.11
N ALA A 94 3.49 4.28 13.61
CA ALA A 94 2.82 4.71 14.83
C ALA A 94 3.72 4.44 16.04
N ARG A 95 3.77 5.39 16.98
CA ARG A 95 4.44 5.23 18.27
C ARG A 95 3.48 4.69 19.32
N ASP A 96 2.89 3.54 19.03
CA ASP A 96 2.03 2.79 19.95
C ASP A 96 2.82 1.70 20.69
N SER A 97 2.13 0.79 21.38
CA SER A 97 2.75 -0.31 22.13
C SER A 97 3.53 -1.31 21.26
N LEU A 98 3.37 -1.28 19.94
CA LEU A 98 4.05 -2.14 18.97
C LEU A 98 5.28 -1.45 18.36
N TYR A 99 5.55 -0.20 18.73
CA TYR A 99 6.71 0.53 18.24
C TYR A 99 8.02 -0.05 18.78
N ASP A 100 8.94 -0.37 17.87
CA ASP A 100 10.23 -1.00 18.15
C ASP A 100 11.34 -0.01 18.51
N ASN A 101 11.02 1.28 18.69
CA ASN A 101 11.97 2.37 18.92
C ASN A 101 13.00 2.57 17.80
N GLU A 102 12.77 2.00 16.62
CA GLU A 102 13.62 2.18 15.45
C GLU A 102 13.17 3.39 14.61
N ARG A 103 14.11 3.92 13.82
CA ARG A 103 13.78 4.94 12.81
C ARG A 103 12.75 4.38 11.83
N ALA A 104 11.82 5.20 11.35
CA ALA A 104 10.68 4.71 10.57
C ALA A 104 11.04 3.87 9.34
N ASP A 105 12.19 4.09 8.69
CA ASP A 105 12.70 3.28 7.56
C ASP A 105 13.30 1.93 7.98
N ARG A 106 13.72 1.79 9.24
CA ARG A 106 14.28 0.56 9.84
C ARG A 106 13.30 -0.23 10.69
N SER A 107 12.22 0.41 11.13
CA SER A 107 11.17 -0.23 11.92
C SER A 107 10.48 -1.35 11.15
N ALA A 108 9.97 -2.35 11.89
CA ALA A 108 9.06 -3.36 11.37
C ALA A 108 7.76 -2.77 10.81
N ARG A 109 7.40 -1.53 11.18
CA ARG A 109 6.20 -0.80 10.72
C ARG A 109 4.93 -1.63 10.82
N ILE A 110 4.73 -2.33 11.95
CA ILE A 110 3.53 -3.14 12.18
C ILE A 110 2.27 -2.31 11.98
N ARG A 111 2.24 -1.08 12.51
CA ARG A 111 1.27 -0.04 12.15
C ARG A 111 2.01 1.13 11.52
N GLY A 112 1.98 1.22 10.21
CA GLY A 112 2.86 2.11 9.47
C GLY A 112 2.93 1.78 7.99
N GLY A 113 3.85 2.42 7.28
CA GLY A 113 3.96 2.23 5.84
C GLY A 113 5.02 3.09 5.17
N THR A 114 4.91 3.19 3.86
CA THR A 114 5.74 4.04 3.01
C THR A 114 4.86 4.84 2.06
N ILE A 115 5.07 6.15 2.04
CA ILE A 115 4.58 7.04 0.99
C ILE A 115 5.68 7.13 -0.05
N THR A 116 5.40 6.77 -1.30
CA THR A 116 6.30 6.96 -2.43
C THR A 116 5.74 8.03 -3.35
N VAL A 117 6.54 9.04 -3.65
CA VAL A 117 6.13 10.17 -4.48
C VAL A 117 6.93 10.18 -5.78
N ARG A 118 6.21 10.23 -6.90
CA ARG A 118 6.77 10.24 -8.25
C ARG A 118 6.14 11.37 -9.05
N PRO A 119 6.92 12.20 -9.74
CA PRO A 119 6.36 13.12 -10.70
C PRO A 119 5.99 12.33 -11.97
N ARG A 120 4.94 12.76 -12.66
CA ARG A 120 4.45 12.11 -13.87
C ARG A 120 4.10 13.16 -14.91
N TRP A 121 4.27 12.84 -16.19
CA TRP A 121 3.95 13.69 -17.33
C TRP A 121 3.82 12.85 -18.60
N PRO A 122 3.21 13.36 -19.68
CA PRO A 122 3.15 12.65 -20.96
C PRO A 122 4.52 12.27 -21.52
N ASP A 123 4.60 11.12 -22.19
CA ASP A 123 5.81 10.66 -22.90
C ASP A 123 7.08 10.51 -22.02
N MET A 124 6.94 10.14 -20.75
CA MET A 124 8.10 9.91 -19.86
C MET A 124 9.10 8.93 -20.49
N LYS A 125 10.39 9.26 -20.40
CA LYS A 125 11.50 8.44 -20.90
C LYS A 125 12.38 7.95 -19.77
N VAL A 126 12.88 6.74 -19.93
CA VAL A 126 13.89 6.13 -19.06
C VAL A 126 15.13 5.84 -19.89
N LYS A 127 16.30 5.99 -19.28
CA LYS A 127 17.58 5.63 -19.89
C LYS A 127 18.18 4.46 -19.12
N ASP A 128 18.42 3.35 -19.79
CA ASP A 128 19.12 2.22 -19.19
C ASP A 128 20.56 2.63 -18.85
N ASP A 129 20.96 2.49 -17.58
CA ASP A 129 22.30 2.91 -17.13
C ASP A 129 23.42 2.01 -17.67
N GLY A 130 23.11 0.76 -18.05
CA GLY A 130 24.07 -0.20 -18.58
C GLY A 130 24.27 -0.10 -20.09
N THR A 131 23.19 0.04 -20.86
CA THR A 131 23.25 0.10 -22.33
C THR A 131 23.22 1.52 -22.87
N GLY A 132 22.72 2.48 -22.09
CA GLY A 132 22.47 3.85 -22.51
C GLY A 132 21.22 4.02 -23.39
N GLU A 133 20.47 2.94 -23.64
CA GLU A 133 19.26 2.95 -24.48
C GLU A 133 18.15 3.77 -23.81
N VAL A 134 17.42 4.53 -24.62
CA VAL A 134 16.28 5.34 -24.17
C VAL A 134 14.98 4.69 -24.63
N SER A 135 14.09 4.42 -23.68
CA SER A 135 12.77 3.84 -23.94
C SER A 135 11.67 4.62 -23.21
N SER A 136 10.41 4.33 -23.55
CA SER A 136 9.27 4.89 -22.83
C SER A 136 9.13 4.21 -21.46
N VAL A 137 8.70 4.98 -20.46
CA VAL A 137 8.32 4.42 -19.15
C VAL A 137 6.97 3.72 -19.29
N ASP A 138 6.88 2.48 -18.86
CA ASP A 138 5.63 1.74 -18.78
C ASP A 138 4.98 1.84 -17.39
N GLY A 139 3.67 1.53 -17.32
CA GLY A 139 2.98 1.33 -16.04
C GLY A 139 2.68 2.59 -15.24
N TYR A 140 2.52 3.75 -15.90
CA TYR A 140 1.96 4.95 -15.27
C TYR A 140 0.70 5.43 -16.00
N MET A 141 -0.13 6.19 -15.29
CA MET A 141 -1.33 6.78 -15.88
C MET A 141 -0.98 8.09 -16.59
N ASP A 142 -0.92 8.07 -17.92
CA ASP A 142 -0.86 9.33 -18.67
C ASP A 142 -2.23 10.01 -18.64
N ILE A 143 -2.27 11.22 -18.08
CA ILE A 143 -3.48 12.06 -17.98
C ILE A 143 -3.38 13.33 -18.83
N GLY A 144 -2.41 13.40 -19.75
CA GLY A 144 -2.22 14.51 -20.69
C GLY A 144 -1.59 15.77 -20.09
N GLN A 145 -1.13 15.74 -18.84
CA GLN A 145 -0.50 16.88 -18.16
C GLN A 145 0.44 16.43 -17.02
N PRO A 146 1.41 17.27 -16.59
CA PRO A 146 2.23 16.97 -15.43
C PRO A 146 1.42 16.90 -14.12
N TYR A 147 1.67 15.87 -13.31
CA TYR A 147 1.00 15.66 -12.03
C TYR A 147 1.91 14.90 -11.04
N LEU A 148 1.45 14.78 -9.80
CA LEU A 148 2.14 14.01 -8.77
C LEU A 148 1.40 12.70 -8.48
N ASP A 149 2.08 11.57 -8.63
CA ASP A 149 1.65 10.25 -8.16
C ASP A 149 2.19 10.03 -6.74
N VAL A 150 1.27 9.89 -5.78
CA VAL A 150 1.58 9.62 -4.37
C VAL A 150 1.00 8.26 -4.02
N GLN A 151 1.84 7.24 -4.05
CA GLN A 151 1.49 5.89 -3.64
C GLN A 151 1.70 5.75 -2.14
N VAL A 152 0.70 5.22 -1.42
CA VAL A 152 0.84 4.87 0.00
C VAL A 152 0.61 3.38 0.15
N GLN A 153 1.63 2.68 0.63
CA GLN A 153 1.56 1.28 1.00
C GLN A 153 1.71 1.20 2.52
N GLY A 154 0.65 0.80 3.22
CA GLY A 154 0.65 0.77 4.67
C GLY A 154 -0.18 -0.36 5.26
N SER A 155 0.00 -0.58 6.56
CA SER A 155 -0.64 -1.65 7.28
C SER A 155 -1.22 -1.22 8.62
N ASN A 156 -2.36 -1.82 8.99
CA ASN A 156 -3.08 -1.64 10.25
C ASN A 156 -3.51 -0.19 10.53
N ILE A 157 -3.97 0.50 9.49
CA ILE A 157 -4.48 1.88 9.53
C ILE A 157 -5.87 1.87 8.92
N ASP A 158 -6.79 2.64 9.50
CA ASP A 158 -8.12 2.79 8.93
C ASP A 158 -8.04 3.44 7.54
N PHE A 159 -8.74 2.85 6.56
CA PHE A 159 -8.62 3.25 5.16
C PHE A 159 -8.92 4.74 4.92
N ASP A 160 -9.84 5.30 5.71
CA ASP A 160 -10.24 6.71 5.59
C ASP A 160 -9.13 7.69 6.04
N LEU A 161 -8.11 7.22 6.77
CA LEU A 161 -7.03 8.07 7.28
C LEU A 161 -5.85 8.24 6.29
N TYR A 162 -5.79 7.50 5.19
CA TYR A 162 -4.60 7.47 4.33
C TYR A 162 -4.29 8.80 3.65
N LEU A 163 -5.31 9.60 3.32
CA LEU A 163 -5.08 10.95 2.79
C LEU A 163 -4.50 11.88 3.86
N ASP A 164 -4.97 11.74 5.10
CA ASP A 164 -4.48 12.51 6.24
C ASP A 164 -3.05 12.09 6.62
N VAL A 165 -2.71 10.80 6.53
CA VAL A 165 -1.33 10.31 6.65
C VAL A 165 -0.42 11.06 5.68
N VAL A 166 -0.80 11.19 4.40
CA VAL A 166 -0.01 11.93 3.41
C VAL A 166 0.15 13.39 3.83
N GLN A 167 -0.95 14.06 4.19
CA GLN A 167 -0.92 15.46 4.55
C GLN A 167 -0.05 15.74 5.78
N GLU A 168 -0.21 14.96 6.84
CA GLU A 168 0.48 15.15 8.11
C GLU A 168 1.95 14.76 8.01
N ALA A 169 2.28 13.64 7.36
CA ALA A 169 3.66 13.22 7.17
C ALA A 169 4.43 14.23 6.30
N MET A 170 3.83 14.76 5.24
CA MET A 170 4.45 15.79 4.40
C MET A 170 4.62 17.12 5.15
N ALA A 171 3.63 17.51 5.95
CA ALA A 171 3.69 18.71 6.78
C ALA A 171 4.80 18.64 7.83
N ALA A 172 5.09 17.44 8.35
CA ALA A 172 6.20 17.22 9.30
C ALA A 172 7.57 17.59 8.70
N PHE A 173 7.71 17.53 7.38
CA PHE A 173 8.91 17.97 6.64
C PHE A 173 8.75 19.38 6.04
N GLY A 174 7.79 20.18 6.52
CA GLY A 174 7.58 21.55 6.07
C GLY A 174 6.84 21.71 4.74
N ILE A 175 6.30 20.62 4.18
CA ILE A 175 5.58 20.66 2.90
C ILE A 175 4.09 20.94 3.17
N HIS A 176 3.55 21.95 2.49
CA HIS A 176 2.21 22.44 2.81
C HIS A 176 1.10 21.43 2.46
N ARG A 177 0.24 21.09 3.44
CA ARG A 177 -0.90 20.15 3.32
C ARG A 177 -1.79 20.37 2.09
N LYS A 178 -2.08 21.63 1.75
CA LYS A 178 -2.85 22.04 0.55
C LYS A 178 -2.41 21.36 -0.75
N TYR A 179 -1.15 20.94 -0.88
CA TYR A 179 -0.71 20.22 -2.07
C TYR A 179 -1.36 18.84 -2.22
N PHE A 180 -1.86 18.27 -1.12
CA PHE A 180 -2.38 16.92 -1.01
C PHE A 180 -3.85 16.89 -0.53
N SER A 181 -4.62 17.96 -0.74
CA SER A 181 -5.99 18.06 -0.20
C SER A 181 -7.09 17.55 -1.12
N ASP A 182 -6.83 17.47 -2.42
CA ASP A 182 -7.85 17.18 -3.45
C ASP A 182 -7.28 16.20 -4.49
N PRO A 183 -7.30 14.89 -4.20
CA PRO A 183 -6.89 13.87 -5.16
C PRO A 183 -7.80 13.88 -6.39
N ALA A 184 -7.20 13.79 -7.57
CA ALA A 184 -7.91 13.70 -8.84
C ALA A 184 -8.69 12.39 -8.94
N ARG A 185 -9.71 12.38 -9.80
CA ARG A 185 -10.57 11.20 -10.07
C ARG A 185 -9.82 9.99 -10.64
N THR A 186 -8.62 10.20 -11.15
CA THR A 186 -7.74 9.11 -11.63
C THR A 186 -7.03 8.39 -10.50
N SER A 187 -7.10 8.89 -9.26
CA SER A 187 -6.60 8.18 -8.07
C SER A 187 -7.29 6.82 -7.95
N ASN A 188 -6.56 5.82 -7.47
CA ASN A 188 -7.07 4.45 -7.43
C ASN A 188 -6.52 3.67 -6.24
N ILE A 189 -7.30 2.69 -5.80
CA ILE A 189 -6.89 1.71 -4.79
C ILE A 189 -6.45 0.45 -5.56
N ASN A 190 -5.22 -0.01 -5.30
CA ASN A 190 -4.70 -1.26 -5.83
C ASN A 190 -5.12 -2.44 -4.94
N ASP A 191 -5.05 -2.26 -3.63
CA ASP A 191 -5.37 -3.30 -2.65
C ASP A 191 -5.97 -2.71 -1.38
N ALA A 192 -6.92 -3.43 -0.79
CA ALA A 192 -7.60 -3.07 0.45
C ALA A 192 -8.04 -4.31 1.22
N ALA A 193 -7.14 -4.80 2.08
CA ALA A 193 -7.34 -6.01 2.83
C ALA A 193 -7.89 -5.73 4.22
N VAL A 194 -8.92 -6.47 4.61
CA VAL A 194 -9.39 -6.54 5.99
C VAL A 194 -9.25 -7.97 6.52
N TYR A 195 -9.10 -8.12 7.83
CA TYR A 195 -8.88 -9.44 8.42
C TYR A 195 -9.59 -9.67 9.74
N VAL A 196 -9.72 -10.95 10.06
CA VAL A 196 -10.09 -11.45 11.39
C VAL A 196 -9.17 -12.60 11.77
N ARG A 197 -9.06 -12.87 13.07
CA ARG A 197 -8.35 -14.05 13.60
C ARG A 197 -9.34 -15.00 14.26
N PRO A 198 -9.91 -15.97 13.52
CA PRO A 198 -10.86 -16.90 14.10
C PRO A 198 -10.15 -17.82 15.12
N LYS A 199 -10.78 -18.05 16.27
CA LYS A 199 -10.26 -18.99 17.27
C LYS A 199 -10.30 -20.41 16.70
N ARG A 200 -9.14 -21.07 16.61
CA ARG A 200 -9.00 -22.44 16.07
C ARG A 200 -10.00 -23.43 16.69
N SER A 201 -10.24 -23.31 18.00
CA SER A 201 -11.15 -24.18 18.75
C SER A 201 -12.63 -23.98 18.44
N LEU A 202 -13.00 -22.88 17.76
CA LEU A 202 -14.38 -22.50 17.49
C LEU A 202 -14.73 -22.45 16.00
N SER A 203 -13.75 -22.13 15.13
CA SER A 203 -14.05 -21.81 13.74
C SER A 203 -14.20 -23.01 12.81
N GLY A 204 -13.76 -24.19 13.25
CA GLY A 204 -13.58 -25.34 12.36
C GLY A 204 -12.59 -25.05 11.21
N PRO A 205 -12.41 -26.00 10.28
CA PRO A 205 -11.48 -25.86 9.17
C PRO A 205 -12.09 -25.01 8.04
N VAL A 206 -11.94 -23.69 8.12
CA VAL A 206 -12.33 -22.73 7.06
C VAL A 206 -11.69 -23.09 5.71
N TYR A 207 -10.53 -23.74 5.76
CA TYR A 207 -9.72 -24.21 4.65
C TYR A 207 -10.03 -25.64 4.17
N ALA A 208 -11.00 -26.34 4.76
CA ALA A 208 -11.32 -27.71 4.38
C ALA A 208 -11.71 -27.82 2.90
N ALA A 209 -11.65 -29.04 2.36
CA ALA A 209 -12.05 -29.35 0.98
C ALA A 209 -13.53 -29.03 0.67
N ASP A 210 -14.36 -28.92 1.70
CA ASP A 210 -15.74 -28.45 1.62
C ASP A 210 -15.96 -27.16 2.42
N GLY A 211 -14.88 -26.50 2.83
CA GLY A 211 -14.88 -25.23 3.55
C GLY A 211 -15.24 -24.06 2.64
N PRO A 212 -15.53 -22.88 3.22
CA PRO A 212 -15.96 -21.70 2.47
C PRO A 212 -14.95 -21.25 1.40
N ILE A 213 -13.63 -21.33 1.65
CA ILE A 213 -12.62 -20.87 0.68
C ILE A 213 -12.62 -21.76 -0.57
N GLU A 214 -12.74 -23.07 -0.37
CA GLU A 214 -12.80 -24.05 -1.45
C GLU A 214 -14.15 -24.00 -2.18
N ARG A 215 -15.26 -23.83 -1.45
CA ARG A 215 -16.59 -23.64 -2.08
C ARG A 215 -16.62 -22.41 -2.99
N ILE A 216 -15.92 -21.33 -2.66
CA ILE A 216 -15.81 -20.14 -3.53
C ILE A 216 -15.07 -20.50 -4.82
N HIS A 217 -14.05 -21.35 -4.73
CA HIS A 217 -13.33 -21.84 -5.90
C HIS A 217 -14.22 -22.75 -6.77
N GLN A 218 -14.97 -23.67 -6.14
CA GLN A 218 -15.83 -24.67 -6.77
C GLN A 218 -17.10 -24.08 -7.38
N LEU A 219 -17.73 -23.09 -6.73
CA LEU A 219 -18.94 -22.42 -7.23
C LEU A 219 -18.72 -21.77 -8.62
N LEU A 220 -17.45 -21.61 -9.01
CA LEU A 220 -17.01 -20.97 -10.23
C LEU A 220 -16.36 -21.96 -11.22
N GLU A 221 -16.51 -23.27 -11.00
CA GLU A 221 -15.90 -24.35 -11.82
C GLU A 221 -16.58 -24.62 -13.15
N SER A 222 -17.91 -24.62 -13.16
CA SER A 222 -18.70 -24.99 -14.33
C SER A 222 -19.34 -23.76 -14.97
N ASP A 223 -19.52 -23.82 -16.31
CA ASP A 223 -20.35 -22.95 -17.18
C ASP A 223 -20.00 -21.46 -17.37
N ARG A 224 -18.81 -21.04 -16.95
CA ARG A 224 -18.58 -19.64 -16.58
C ARG A 224 -17.25 -19.13 -17.16
N SER A 225 -17.18 -17.91 -17.71
CA SER A 225 -15.95 -17.27 -18.23
C SER A 225 -15.26 -16.31 -17.24
N GLY A 226 -13.93 -16.32 -17.16
CA GLY A 226 -13.13 -15.49 -16.25
C GLY A 226 -12.02 -16.27 -15.53
N VAL A 227 -11.16 -15.57 -14.78
CA VAL A 227 -10.01 -16.13 -14.05
C VAL A 227 -10.38 -16.44 -12.60
N ARG A 228 -10.01 -17.65 -12.18
CA ARG A 228 -9.98 -18.07 -10.77
C ARG A 228 -8.63 -18.73 -10.48
N ARG A 229 -8.13 -18.58 -9.26
CA ARG A 229 -6.93 -19.28 -8.78
C ARG A 229 -7.21 -19.86 -7.41
N HIS A 230 -6.64 -21.02 -7.14
CA HIS A 230 -6.66 -21.62 -5.81
C HIS A 230 -5.26 -22.09 -5.46
N HIS A 231 -4.86 -21.81 -4.24
CA HIS A 231 -3.60 -22.23 -3.66
C HIS A 231 -3.90 -22.91 -2.33
N ALA A 232 -3.33 -24.10 -2.13
CA ALA A 232 -3.49 -24.85 -0.89
C ALA A 232 -2.14 -25.41 -0.44
N ASN A 233 -1.65 -24.94 0.69
CA ASN A 233 -0.46 -25.44 1.35
C ASN A 233 -0.83 -25.94 2.75
N HIS A 234 -0.61 -27.24 2.95
CA HIS A 234 -0.85 -27.95 4.22
C HIS A 234 0.44 -28.53 4.81
N SER A 235 1.62 -28.13 4.31
CA SER A 235 2.91 -28.78 4.60
C SER A 235 3.36 -28.70 6.06
N LYS A 236 3.08 -27.58 6.75
CA LYS A 236 3.44 -27.40 8.17
C LYS A 236 2.30 -27.80 9.12
N LEU A 237 1.09 -27.40 8.78
CA LEU A 237 -0.14 -27.83 9.44
C LEU A 237 -1.33 -27.73 8.46
N PRO A 238 -2.44 -28.43 8.73
CA PRO A 238 -3.64 -28.29 7.92
C PRO A 238 -4.08 -26.83 7.80
N GLY A 239 -4.18 -26.35 6.57
CA GLY A 239 -4.60 -24.99 6.27
C GLY A 239 -3.50 -23.95 6.48
N TYR A 240 -2.21 -24.36 6.44
CA TYR A 240 -1.08 -23.46 6.70
C TYR A 240 -1.17 -22.16 5.88
N HIS A 241 -1.48 -22.30 4.59
CA HIS A 241 -1.82 -21.20 3.71
C HIS A 241 -2.76 -21.68 2.62
N VAL A 242 -4.00 -21.20 2.62
CA VAL A 242 -5.01 -21.53 1.60
C VAL A 242 -5.63 -20.23 1.10
N ALA A 243 -5.70 -20.05 -0.21
CA ALA A 243 -6.21 -18.84 -0.83
C ALA A 243 -7.04 -19.14 -2.07
N THR A 244 -8.11 -18.37 -2.27
CA THR A 244 -8.89 -18.37 -3.50
C THR A 244 -9.00 -16.94 -4.02
N THR A 245 -8.65 -16.74 -5.28
CA THR A 245 -8.75 -15.46 -5.99
C THR A 245 -9.77 -15.58 -7.12
N VAL A 246 -10.62 -14.57 -7.27
CA VAL A 246 -11.61 -14.46 -8.34
C VAL A 246 -11.54 -13.08 -8.98
N ASP A 247 -11.66 -13.01 -10.30
CA ASP A 247 -11.62 -11.73 -11.02
C ASP A 247 -12.90 -10.88 -10.81
N THR A 248 -12.90 -9.68 -11.39
CA THR A 248 -14.01 -8.74 -11.32
C THR A 248 -15.35 -9.32 -11.84
N PRO A 249 -15.43 -9.89 -13.05
CA PRO A 249 -16.64 -10.60 -13.50
C PRO A 249 -17.16 -11.64 -12.51
N ARG A 250 -16.27 -12.39 -11.85
CA ARG A 250 -16.64 -13.42 -10.86
C ARG A 250 -17.13 -12.86 -9.54
N ALA A 251 -16.48 -11.83 -9.02
CA ALA A 251 -16.81 -11.29 -7.71
C ALA A 251 -18.30 -10.86 -7.63
N GLY A 252 -18.81 -10.23 -8.70
CA GLY A 252 -20.23 -9.85 -8.80
C GLY A 252 -21.20 -11.04 -8.89
N GLN A 253 -20.74 -12.20 -9.35
CA GLN A 253 -21.54 -13.44 -9.37
C GLN A 253 -21.56 -14.12 -7.99
N LEU A 254 -20.49 -13.97 -7.21
CA LEU A 254 -20.40 -14.52 -5.85
C LEU A 254 -21.22 -13.70 -4.85
N VAL A 255 -21.07 -12.38 -4.88
CA VAL A 255 -21.78 -11.46 -3.98
C VAL A 255 -22.37 -10.31 -4.79
N LYS A 256 -23.70 -10.21 -4.80
CA LYS A 256 -24.41 -9.14 -5.53
C LYS A 256 -23.94 -7.76 -5.07
N GLY A 257 -23.54 -6.92 -6.03
CA GLY A 257 -23.06 -5.57 -5.79
C GLY A 257 -21.54 -5.43 -5.77
N HIS A 258 -20.78 -6.53 -5.72
CA HIS A 258 -19.33 -6.49 -5.87
C HIS A 258 -18.93 -6.24 -7.32
N ARG A 259 -17.91 -5.41 -7.51
CA ARG A 259 -17.44 -4.93 -8.84
C ARG A 259 -15.93 -5.00 -9.02
N LEU A 260 -15.21 -5.52 -8.03
CA LEU A 260 -13.77 -5.68 -8.04
C LEU A 260 -13.46 -7.13 -7.73
N GLY A 261 -12.37 -7.65 -8.29
CA GLY A 261 -11.83 -8.97 -7.94
C GLY A 261 -11.70 -9.13 -6.43
N LYS A 262 -11.77 -10.38 -5.99
CA LYS A 262 -11.71 -10.72 -4.57
C LYS A 262 -10.66 -11.79 -4.33
N GLU A 263 -9.88 -11.61 -3.28
CA GLU A 263 -9.00 -12.65 -2.75
C GLU A 263 -9.37 -12.94 -1.31
N ILE A 264 -9.52 -14.22 -0.98
CA ILE A 264 -9.75 -14.65 0.39
C ILE A 264 -8.63 -15.60 0.77
N LYS A 265 -7.95 -15.31 1.87
CA LYS A 265 -6.82 -16.09 2.39
C LYS A 265 -7.12 -16.59 3.78
N HIS A 266 -6.68 -17.80 4.07
CA HIS A 266 -6.51 -18.34 5.40
C HIS A 266 -5.05 -18.70 5.57
N TYR A 267 -4.36 -18.13 6.56
CA TYR A 267 -2.96 -18.45 6.81
C TYR A 267 -2.56 -18.37 8.26
N TYR A 268 -1.55 -19.13 8.61
CA TYR A 268 -0.87 -19.03 9.89
C TYR A 268 0.38 -18.15 9.80
N PRO A 269 0.73 -17.42 10.87
CA PRO A 269 2.05 -16.83 10.97
C PRO A 269 3.11 -17.93 11.08
N GLU A 270 4.38 -17.56 11.08
CA GLU A 270 5.47 -18.52 11.27
C GLU A 270 5.47 -19.13 12.68
N TYR A 271 5.73 -20.43 12.77
CA TYR A 271 5.81 -21.23 14.01
C TYR A 271 4.64 -21.02 14.99
N PRO A 272 3.39 -21.15 14.54
CA PRO A 272 2.25 -20.80 15.38
C PRO A 272 2.03 -21.81 16.53
N GLU A 273 2.59 -23.03 16.43
CA GLU A 273 2.63 -24.04 17.49
C GLU A 273 3.51 -23.66 18.68
N ASN A 274 4.45 -22.73 18.49
CA ASN A 274 5.31 -22.22 19.57
C ASN A 274 4.62 -21.13 20.42
N ARG A 275 3.34 -20.85 20.16
CA ARG A 275 2.58 -19.79 20.80
C ARG A 275 1.49 -20.38 21.69
N SER A 276 1.23 -19.70 22.80
CA SER A 276 0.10 -20.04 23.68
C SER A 276 -1.23 -19.88 22.95
N PRO A 277 -2.26 -20.70 23.21
CA PRO A 277 -3.61 -20.48 22.69
C PRO A 277 -4.22 -19.10 22.95
N ASP A 278 -3.72 -18.37 23.96
CA ASP A 278 -4.15 -17.01 24.28
C ASP A 278 -3.42 -15.92 23.46
N ASP A 279 -2.33 -16.27 22.76
CA ASP A 279 -1.64 -15.37 21.84
C ASP A 279 -2.45 -15.21 20.55
N PRO A 280 -2.82 -13.99 20.11
CA PRO A 280 -3.52 -13.79 18.85
C PRO A 280 -2.83 -14.44 17.64
N LEU A 281 -1.50 -14.50 17.62
CA LEU A 281 -0.72 -15.12 16.55
C LEU A 281 -0.72 -16.66 16.61
N TYR A 282 -1.22 -17.27 17.69
CA TYR A 282 -1.57 -18.69 17.66
C TYR A 282 -2.73 -18.93 16.67
N HIS A 283 -3.68 -18.02 16.55
CA HIS A 283 -4.82 -18.20 15.64
C HIS A 283 -4.47 -17.85 14.19
N PRO A 284 -5.06 -18.56 13.20
CA PRO A 284 -4.87 -18.18 11.80
C PRO A 284 -5.46 -16.80 11.54
N LYS A 285 -4.99 -16.16 10.47
CA LYS A 285 -5.62 -14.99 9.90
C LYS A 285 -6.54 -15.45 8.76
N VAL A 286 -7.76 -14.93 8.74
CA VAL A 286 -8.62 -14.94 7.56
C VAL A 286 -8.69 -13.51 7.05
N GLU A 287 -8.27 -13.31 5.82
CA GLU A 287 -8.10 -12.00 5.19
C GLU A 287 -8.87 -11.96 3.87
N VAL A 288 -9.46 -10.81 3.57
CA VAL A 288 -10.18 -10.54 2.32
C VAL A 288 -9.74 -9.22 1.75
N SER A 289 -9.37 -9.20 0.46
CA SER A 289 -9.18 -7.99 -0.34
C SER A 289 -10.04 -7.98 -1.60
#